data_AF-A0A5E8B056-F1
#
_entry.id   AF-A0A5E8B056-F1
#
_cell.length_a   1.000
_cell.length_b   1.000
_cell.length_c   1.000
_cell.angle_alpha   90.00
_cell.angle_beta   90.00
_cell.angle_gamma   90.00
#
_symmetry.space_group_name_H-M   'P 1'
#
loop_
_entity.id
_entity.type
_entity.pdbx_description
1 polymer ?
#
loop_
_entity_poly.entity_id
_entity_poly.type
_entity_poly.pdbx_seq_one_letter_code
_entity_poly.pdbx_strand_id
1 'polypeptide(L)'
;MKRSIADGRITPDESDDICTWITHLVGDSATDTGIATFGNVGVIEGALNDHNDVVFDQRMFVLTGKFTLGPRKAIQGMISDRGGEFKGNVCRNTHYLCVAAEASRDWKHSHEGLKIIRAIELRAEGRGPQVVHEGTLAQAFAR
;
A
#
# COMPACT_ATOMS: atom_id res chain seq x y z
N MET A 1 35.74 -27.84 11.74
CA MET A 1 34.36 -28.37 11.85
C MET A 1 33.49 -27.52 10.90
N LYS A 2 32.86 -28.10 9.85
CA LYS A 2 31.54 -28.80 9.86
C LYS A 2 30.41 -27.80 10.18
N ARG A 3 29.35 -27.54 9.39
CA ARG A 3 28.81 -27.87 8.02
C ARG A 3 27.82 -26.71 7.68
N SER A 4 27.29 -26.46 6.47
CA SER A 4 27.33 -27.07 5.13
C SER A 4 26.96 -26.00 4.07
N ILE A 5 26.95 -26.35 2.77
CA ILE A 5 26.30 -25.57 1.68
C ILE A 5 24.83 -26.04 1.50
N ALA A 6 24.00 -25.21 0.88
CA ALA A 6 22.70 -25.48 0.23
C ALA A 6 21.42 -25.23 1.05
N ASP A 7 20.86 -24.02 0.90
CA ASP A 7 19.49 -23.89 0.39
C ASP A 7 19.35 -22.58 -0.42
N GLY A 8 18.70 -22.64 -1.58
CA GLY A 8 18.60 -21.53 -2.53
C GLY A 8 17.53 -20.49 -2.19
N ARG A 9 17.34 -20.19 -0.90
CA ARG A 9 16.30 -19.28 -0.41
C ARG A 9 16.94 -18.01 0.13
N ILE A 10 16.63 -16.89 -0.52
CA ILE A 10 16.76 -15.57 0.13
C ILE A 10 15.80 -15.59 1.31
N THR A 11 16.33 -15.60 2.53
CA THR A 11 15.53 -15.52 3.75
C THR A 11 14.85 -14.14 3.83
N PRO A 12 13.63 -14.03 4.40
CA PRO A 12 12.87 -12.77 4.47
C PRO A 12 13.44 -11.74 5.47
N ASP A 13 14.75 -11.80 5.74
CA ASP A 13 15.48 -11.18 6.86
C ASP A 13 16.65 -10.28 6.40
N GLU A 14 16.68 -9.87 5.12
CA GLU A 14 17.64 -8.88 4.56
C GLU A 14 16.93 -7.66 3.93
N SER A 15 15.65 -7.42 4.25
CA SER A 15 14.85 -6.33 3.66
C SER A 15 14.29 -5.35 4.70
N ASP A 16 14.80 -5.34 5.93
CA ASP A 16 14.23 -4.56 7.05
C ASP A 16 14.82 -3.14 7.19
N ASP A 17 16.06 -2.91 6.72
CA ASP A 17 16.85 -1.69 6.97
C ASP A 17 16.39 -0.36 6.32
N ILE A 18 15.17 -0.29 5.76
CA ILE A 18 14.54 1.00 5.36
C ILE A 18 13.05 1.05 5.75
N CYS A 19 12.68 0.51 6.92
CA CYS A 19 11.30 0.52 7.44
C CYS A 19 11.06 1.46 8.63
N THR A 20 12.00 2.36 8.96
CA THR A 20 11.97 3.10 10.24
C THR A 20 11.64 4.59 10.10
N TRP A 21 10.76 5.08 10.99
CA TRP A 21 10.59 6.49 11.43
C TRP A 21 9.55 7.46 10.79
N ILE A 22 8.33 7.03 10.43
CA ILE A 22 7.13 7.91 10.58
C ILE A 22 5.90 7.14 11.12
N THR A 23 6.06 6.47 12.27
CA THR A 23 4.90 5.98 13.06
C THR A 23 4.96 6.42 14.53
N HIS A 24 6.14 6.74 15.06
CA HIS A 24 6.30 7.19 16.46
C HIS A 24 6.44 8.71 16.64
N LEU A 25 6.72 9.49 15.57
CA LEU A 25 6.98 10.93 15.70
C LEU A 25 5.75 11.83 15.45
N VAL A 26 4.71 11.31 14.78
CA VAL A 26 3.47 12.06 14.45
C VAL A 26 2.30 11.56 15.32
N GLY A 27 2.62 11.07 16.53
CA GLY A 27 1.63 10.72 17.55
C GLY A 27 1.20 11.90 18.43
N ASP A 28 1.96 13.01 18.43
CA ASP A 28 1.82 14.09 19.42
C ASP A 28 1.72 15.51 18.83
N SER A 29 2.01 15.70 17.53
CA SER A 29 1.96 17.02 16.89
C SER A 29 0.77 17.18 15.95
N ALA A 30 -0.41 17.31 16.54
CA ALA A 30 -1.61 17.83 15.87
C ALA A 30 -1.56 19.37 15.80
N THR A 31 -0.52 19.93 15.16
CA THR A 31 -0.36 21.38 14.99
C THR A 31 0.14 21.75 13.59
N ASP A 32 -0.74 22.44 12.88
CA ASP A 32 -0.47 23.51 11.93
C ASP A 32 0.65 23.33 10.87
N THR A 33 0.23 23.01 9.65
CA THR A 33 0.72 23.78 8.50
C THR A 33 -0.39 23.84 7.45
N GLY A 34 -1.05 24.99 7.36
CA GLY A 34 -2.29 25.11 6.59
C GLY A 34 -2.13 25.02 5.07
N ILE A 35 -2.73 23.98 4.46
CA ILE A 35 -3.41 24.12 3.16
C ILE A 35 -4.80 23.49 3.28
N ALA A 36 -5.76 24.31 3.73
CA ALA A 36 -7.17 23.96 3.71
C ALA A 36 -7.73 24.08 2.28
N THR A 37 -7.59 23.04 1.46
CA THR A 37 -8.34 22.94 0.20
C THR A 37 -9.78 22.54 0.51
N PHE A 38 -10.62 23.52 0.84
CA PHE A 38 -12.07 23.32 0.94
C PHE A 38 -12.61 22.77 -0.40
N GLY A 39 -13.44 21.72 -0.32
CA GLY A 39 -14.40 21.40 -1.39
C GLY A 39 -14.06 20.30 -2.39
N ASN A 40 -12.94 19.56 -2.26
CA ASN A 40 -12.65 18.44 -3.18
C ASN A 40 -12.52 17.10 -2.44
N VAL A 41 -13.31 16.10 -2.86
CA VAL A 41 -13.09 14.68 -2.53
C VAL A 41 -11.63 14.33 -2.83
N GLY A 42 -10.98 13.55 -1.95
CA GLY A 42 -9.55 13.23 -2.03
C GLY A 42 -9.12 12.38 -3.22
N VAL A 43 -9.21 12.90 -4.45
CA VAL A 43 -8.67 12.26 -5.65
C VAL A 43 -7.16 12.02 -5.44
N ILE A 44 -6.74 10.76 -5.56
CA ILE A 44 -5.34 10.36 -5.49
C ILE A 44 -4.84 10.27 -6.94
N GLU A 45 -4.07 11.27 -7.38
CA GLU A 45 -3.68 11.39 -8.78
C GLU A 45 -2.85 10.20 -9.29
N GLY A 46 -3.12 9.76 -10.52
CA GLY A 46 -2.43 8.62 -11.14
C GLY A 46 -2.67 7.29 -10.43
N ALA A 47 -3.89 7.05 -9.93
CA ALA A 47 -4.36 5.70 -9.67
C ALA A 47 -4.62 4.94 -10.99
N LEU A 48 -4.54 3.61 -10.94
CA LEU A 48 -4.85 2.75 -12.08
C LEU A 48 -6.35 2.77 -12.39
N ASN A 49 -6.65 3.05 -13.66
CA ASN A 49 -8.01 3.15 -14.19
C ASN A 49 -8.49 1.85 -14.84
N ASP A 50 -7.58 1.01 -15.31
CA ASP A 50 -7.89 -0.33 -15.84
C ASP A 50 -7.54 -1.42 -14.81
N HIS A 51 -8.44 -2.37 -14.62
CA HIS A 51 -8.24 -3.53 -13.73
C HIS A 51 -7.34 -4.61 -14.37
N ASN A 52 -7.13 -4.56 -15.69
CA ASN A 52 -6.23 -5.45 -16.41
C ASN A 52 -4.75 -5.14 -16.11
N ASP A 53 -4.42 -3.88 -15.76
CA ASP A 53 -3.06 -3.45 -15.37
C ASP A 53 -2.62 -3.95 -13.97
N VAL A 54 -3.54 -4.53 -13.20
CA VAL A 54 -3.25 -5.08 -11.87
C VAL A 54 -2.64 -6.47 -12.02
N VAL A 55 -1.32 -6.60 -11.86
CA VAL A 55 -0.61 -7.89 -11.86
C VAL A 55 -0.52 -8.39 -10.42
N PHE A 56 -0.89 -9.65 -10.15
CA PHE A 56 -0.77 -10.23 -8.80
C PHE A 56 0.55 -10.99 -8.59
N ASP A 57 0.92 -11.84 -9.55
CA ASP A 57 2.08 -12.73 -9.42
C ASP A 57 3.40 -11.96 -9.20
N GLN A 58 4.13 -12.33 -8.14
CA GLN A 58 5.37 -11.69 -7.72
C GLN A 58 5.23 -10.16 -7.53
N ARG A 59 4.09 -9.70 -7.01
CA ARG A 59 3.83 -8.27 -6.71
C ARG A 59 3.45 -8.08 -5.25
N MET A 60 3.99 -7.02 -4.65
CA MET A 60 3.71 -6.65 -3.25
C MET A 60 2.59 -5.62 -3.16
N PHE A 61 1.56 -5.97 -2.40
CA PHE A 61 0.38 -5.14 -2.14
C PHE A 61 0.39 -4.59 -0.70
N VAL A 62 -0.05 -3.34 -0.54
CA VAL A 62 -0.37 -2.75 0.76
C VAL A 62 -1.81 -2.28 0.72
N LEU A 63 -2.63 -2.82 1.60
CA LEU A 63 -4.03 -2.41 1.74
C LEU A 63 -4.12 -1.26 2.77
N THR A 64 -4.78 -0.14 2.45
CA THR A 64 -5.07 0.96 3.38
C THR A 64 -6.56 1.30 3.41
N GLY A 65 -7.06 1.63 4.61
CA GLY A 65 -8.48 1.83 4.87
C GLY A 65 -9.29 0.57 5.16
N LYS A 66 -10.59 0.79 5.39
CA LYS A 66 -11.60 -0.24 5.68
C LYS A 66 -12.32 -0.60 4.38
N PHE A 67 -12.08 -1.81 3.89
CA PHE A 67 -12.64 -2.31 2.64
C PHE A 67 -14.08 -2.82 2.84
N THR A 68 -14.93 -2.52 1.86
CA THR A 68 -16.29 -3.05 1.68
C THR A 68 -16.31 -4.39 0.96
N LEU A 69 -15.28 -4.69 0.15
CA LEU A 69 -15.09 -5.98 -0.55
C LEU A 69 -15.08 -7.18 0.40
N GLY A 70 -14.66 -6.99 1.64
CA GLY A 70 -14.64 -8.01 2.68
C GLY A 70 -13.61 -7.74 3.77
N PRO A 71 -13.50 -8.63 4.77
CA PRO A 71 -12.49 -8.50 5.81
C PRO A 71 -11.07 -8.55 5.21
N ARG A 72 -10.14 -7.74 5.73
CA ARG A 72 -8.76 -7.61 5.22
C ARG A 72 -8.08 -8.97 4.94
N LYS A 73 -8.29 -9.96 5.82
CA LYS A 73 -7.75 -11.33 5.67
C LYS A 73 -8.24 -12.05 4.42
N ALA A 74 -9.50 -11.84 3.99
CA ALA A 74 -10.02 -12.44 2.76
C ALA A 74 -9.38 -11.79 1.51
N ILE A 75 -9.20 -10.46 1.54
CA ILE A 75 -8.52 -9.72 0.45
C ILE A 75 -7.05 -10.16 0.35
N GLN A 76 -6.38 -10.33 1.49
CA GLN A 76 -5.03 -10.89 1.58
C GLN A 76 -4.95 -12.31 1.00
N GLY A 77 -5.92 -13.18 1.31
CA GLY A 77 -6.06 -14.50 0.70
C GLY A 77 -6.17 -14.41 -0.82
N MET A 78 -7.13 -13.64 -1.34
CA MET A 78 -7.35 -13.49 -2.80
C MET A 78 -6.13 -12.94 -3.57
N ILE A 79 -5.25 -12.18 -2.92
CA ILE A 79 -3.95 -11.73 -3.46
C ILE A 79 -2.95 -12.89 -3.50
N SER A 80 -2.79 -13.61 -2.38
CA SER A 80 -1.85 -14.72 -2.27
C SER A 80 -2.23 -15.94 -3.12
N ASP A 81 -3.52 -16.22 -3.26
CA ASP A 81 -4.06 -17.25 -4.17
C ASP A 81 -3.70 -16.96 -5.65
N ARG A 82 -3.37 -15.70 -5.98
CA ARG A 82 -2.95 -15.24 -7.31
C ARG A 82 -1.44 -14.95 -7.40
N GLY A 83 -0.64 -15.48 -6.48
CA GLY A 83 0.83 -15.34 -6.46
C GLY A 83 1.37 -14.01 -5.90
N GLY A 84 0.50 -13.18 -5.30
CA GLY A 84 0.88 -11.89 -4.74
C GLY A 84 1.26 -11.93 -3.25
N GLU A 85 2.12 -11.01 -2.86
CA GLU A 85 2.53 -10.79 -1.47
C GLU A 85 1.79 -9.58 -0.87
N PHE A 86 1.70 -9.52 0.46
CA PHE A 86 1.18 -8.34 1.14
C PHE A 86 2.03 -7.90 2.34
N LYS A 87 2.07 -6.59 2.59
CA LYS A 87 2.70 -6.01 3.79
C LYS A 87 1.77 -5.03 4.51
N GLY A 88 2.11 -4.69 5.75
CA GLY A 88 1.35 -3.75 6.57
C GLY A 88 1.58 -2.28 6.19
N ASN A 89 2.79 -1.94 5.73
CA ASN A 89 3.25 -0.59 5.45
C ASN A 89 3.82 -0.49 4.03
N VAL A 90 3.75 0.72 3.45
CA VAL A 90 4.35 1.04 2.15
C VAL A 90 5.87 1.11 2.31
N CYS A 91 6.58 0.34 1.49
CA CYS A 91 8.04 0.33 1.41
C CYS A 91 8.50 0.45 -0.04
N ARG A 92 9.82 0.50 -0.24
CA ARG A 92 10.47 0.67 -1.55
C ARG A 92 10.12 -0.41 -2.59
N ASN A 93 9.78 -1.61 -2.14
CA ASN A 93 9.38 -2.75 -2.98
C ASN A 93 7.85 -2.94 -3.05
N THR A 94 7.05 -2.01 -2.52
CA THR A 94 5.59 -2.04 -2.69
C THR A 94 5.26 -1.69 -4.13
N HIS A 95 4.52 -2.58 -4.80
CA HIS A 95 4.11 -2.41 -6.19
C HIS A 95 2.73 -1.74 -6.29
N TYR A 96 1.83 -2.07 -5.35
CA TYR A 96 0.47 -1.54 -5.33
C TYR A 96 0.06 -1.06 -3.93
N LEU A 97 -0.45 0.17 -3.84
CA LEU A 97 -1.18 0.67 -2.67
C LEU A 97 -2.67 0.60 -2.99
N CYS A 98 -3.36 -0.38 -2.40
CA CYS A 98 -4.80 -0.50 -2.55
C CYS A 98 -5.51 0.40 -1.53
N VAL A 99 -6.39 1.27 -2.01
CA VAL A 99 -7.09 2.26 -1.19
C VAL A 99 -8.59 1.93 -1.15
N ALA A 100 -9.10 1.68 0.05
CA ALA A 100 -10.53 1.48 0.29
C ALA A 100 -11.35 2.74 -0.07
N ALA A 101 -12.61 2.55 -0.46
CA ALA A 101 -13.48 3.64 -0.90
C ALA A 101 -13.69 4.72 0.19
N GLU A 102 -13.74 4.34 1.47
CA GLU A 102 -13.84 5.29 2.59
C GLU A 102 -12.53 6.09 2.75
N ALA A 103 -11.38 5.41 2.79
CA ALA A 103 -10.08 6.05 2.94
C ALA A 103 -9.73 6.99 1.78
N SER A 104 -10.18 6.68 0.55
CA SER A 104 -9.96 7.58 -0.59
C SER A 104 -10.64 8.94 -0.45
N ARG A 105 -11.73 9.06 0.32
CA ARG A 105 -12.45 10.34 0.44
C ARG A 105 -11.75 11.30 1.40
N ASP A 106 -11.36 10.78 2.56
CA ASP A 106 -10.95 11.57 3.73
C ASP A 106 -9.49 11.31 4.17
N TRP A 107 -8.62 10.87 3.25
CA TRP A 107 -7.22 10.52 3.57
C TRP A 107 -6.42 11.67 4.20
N LYS A 108 -6.74 12.93 3.88
CA LYS A 108 -6.04 14.10 4.42
C LYS A 108 -6.25 14.32 5.93
N HIS A 109 -7.23 13.66 6.54
CA HIS A 109 -7.60 13.84 7.96
C HIS A 109 -7.66 12.51 8.74
N SER A 110 -7.12 11.42 8.18
CA SER A 110 -7.21 10.07 8.75
C SER A 110 -5.85 9.40 8.88
N HIS A 111 -5.73 8.44 9.81
CA HIS A 111 -4.48 7.71 10.08
C HIS A 111 -4.07 6.82 8.89
N GLU A 112 -5.05 6.43 8.07
CA GLU A 112 -4.94 5.81 6.75
C GLU A 112 -4.13 6.68 5.76
N GLY A 113 -4.20 8.00 5.93
CA GLY A 113 -3.52 9.02 5.13
C GLY A 113 -2.01 8.90 5.12
N LEU A 114 -1.38 8.47 6.24
CA LEU A 114 0.08 8.32 6.33
C LEU A 114 0.64 7.36 5.27
N LYS A 115 -0.09 6.29 4.93
CA LYS A 115 0.31 5.34 3.88
C LYS A 115 0.17 5.95 2.47
N ILE A 116 -0.82 6.82 2.29
CA ILE A 116 -1.08 7.51 1.02
C ILE A 116 -0.03 8.61 0.80
N ILE A 117 0.28 9.41 1.82
CA ILE A 117 1.39 10.38 1.83
C ILE A 117 2.70 9.67 1.47
N ARG A 118 3.05 8.58 2.17
CA ARG A 118 4.30 7.84 1.89
C ARG A 118 4.38 7.29 0.47
N ALA A 119 3.25 6.85 -0.11
CA ALA A 119 3.21 6.43 -1.50
C ALA A 119 3.37 7.61 -2.49
N ILE A 120 2.81 8.78 -2.18
CA ILE A 120 2.97 10.00 -2.99
C ILE A 120 4.43 10.47 -2.97
N GLU A 121 5.09 10.51 -1.81
CA GLU A 121 6.53 10.82 -1.68
C GLU A 121 7.38 9.91 -2.55
N LEU A 122 7.22 8.59 -2.40
CA LEU A 122 7.97 7.59 -3.17
C LEU A 122 7.72 7.74 -4.69
N ARG A 123 6.50 8.06 -5.11
CA ARG A 123 6.21 8.36 -6.52
C ARG A 123 6.87 9.65 -7.01
N ALA A 124 6.97 10.68 -6.17
CA ALA A 124 7.70 11.91 -6.49
C ALA A 124 9.23 11.68 -6.60
N GLU A 125 9.78 10.73 -5.84
CA GLU A 125 11.15 10.20 -6.02
C GLU A 125 11.31 9.35 -7.31
N GLY A 126 10.27 9.24 -8.14
CA GLY A 126 10.23 8.41 -9.35
C GLY A 126 10.18 6.90 -9.08
N ARG A 127 9.88 6.49 -7.84
CA ARG A 127 10.03 5.11 -7.35
C ARG A 127 8.99 4.76 -6.27
N GLY A 128 7.73 4.56 -6.66
CA GLY A 128 6.66 4.24 -5.71
C GLY A 128 5.55 3.35 -6.27
N PRO A 129 4.66 2.86 -5.40
CA PRO A 129 3.59 1.94 -5.79
C PRO A 129 2.55 2.62 -6.68
N GLN A 130 1.95 1.85 -7.60
CA GLN A 130 0.73 2.25 -8.27
C GLN A 130 -0.43 2.29 -7.26
N VAL A 131 -1.27 3.32 -7.32
CA VAL A 131 -2.46 3.41 -6.47
C VAL A 131 -3.60 2.64 -7.14
N VAL A 132 -4.28 1.78 -6.40
CA VAL A 132 -5.41 0.99 -6.90
C VAL A 132 -6.62 1.24 -6.02
N HIS A 133 -7.68 1.82 -6.57
CA HIS A 133 -8.93 1.96 -5.83
C HIS A 133 -9.60 0.59 -5.64
N GLU A 134 -10.34 0.44 -4.54
CA GLU A 134 -11.08 -0.77 -4.21
C GLU A 134 -11.99 -1.27 -5.34
N GLY A 135 -12.64 -0.39 -6.11
CA GLY A 135 -13.43 -0.77 -7.28
C GLY A 135 -12.60 -1.45 -8.37
N THR A 136 -11.45 -0.87 -8.72
CA THR A 136 -10.48 -1.45 -9.67
C THR A 136 -9.94 -2.79 -9.16
N LEU A 137 -9.63 -2.89 -7.87
CA LEU A 137 -9.16 -4.12 -7.25
C LEU A 137 -10.24 -5.22 -7.25
N ALA A 138 -11.49 -4.87 -6.98
CA ALA A 138 -12.63 -5.81 -7.03
C ALA A 138 -12.84 -6.38 -8.44
N GLN A 139 -12.76 -5.52 -9.48
CA GLN A 139 -12.78 -5.96 -10.87
C GLN A 139 -11.58 -6.86 -11.20
N ALA A 140 -10.38 -6.53 -10.71
CA ALA A 140 -9.17 -7.33 -10.93
C ALA A 140 -9.24 -8.74 -10.29
N PHE A 141 -10.04 -8.94 -9.24
CA PHE A 141 -10.31 -10.28 -8.68
C PHE A 141 -11.37 -11.07 -9.45
N ALA A 142 -12.23 -10.42 -10.22
CA ALA A 142 -13.35 -11.06 -10.93
C ALA A 142 -12.96 -11.71 -12.28
N ARG A 143 -11.67 -11.66 -12.64
CA ARG A 143 -11.08 -12.27 -13.83
C ARG A 143 -10.54 -13.68 -13.57
#